data_AF-A0A811UC47-F1
#
_entry.id   AF-A0A811UC47-F1
#
_cell.length_a   1.000
_cell.length_b   1.000
_cell.length_c   1.000
_cell.angle_alpha   90.00
_cell.angle_beta   90.00
_cell.angle_gamma   90.00
#
_symmetry.space_group_name_H-M   'P 1'
#
loop_
_entity.id
_entity.type
_entity.pdbx_description
1 polymer ?
#
loop_
_entity_poly.entity_id
_entity_poly.type
_entity_poly.pdbx_seq_one_letter_code
_entity_poly.pdbx_strand_id
1 'polypeptide(L)'
;MFVGLGRSLLNKKIGSVFLLTSGVKKIFLNPNNYVKFLTKIERNLEYSTSCNMSKTALVILAPGGEEMEFVIAADVLRRAGVKVTVAGLLGGDAVKCSRDVCIVPDTSLDIAKGSIYDAIVLPGGLGGAKAMSENAELGALLKEQEAAGRIVAAICAAPTALVAHDIGTGKSLTSYPSVKKQLEDAYQYVDDQKVVQDGNLITSRGPGTAFDFGLKLAEVLAGADKAKEVAKGMLLA
;
A
#
# COMPACT_ATOMS: atom_id res chain seq x y z
N MET A 1 -10.51 10.96 28.52
CA MET A 1 -9.65 12.09 28.11
C MET A 1 -8.30 11.96 28.84
N PHE A 2 -7.42 11.06 28.38
CA PHE A 2 -6.08 10.85 28.96
C PHE A 2 -5.09 10.61 27.82
N VAL A 3 -4.69 11.69 27.16
CA VAL A 3 -3.58 11.69 26.21
C VAL A 3 -2.65 12.79 26.70
N GLY A 4 -1.53 12.41 27.34
CA GLY A 4 -0.60 13.40 27.91
C GLY A 4 0.33 12.93 29.04
N LEU A 5 0.51 11.63 29.31
CA LEU A 5 1.53 11.15 30.26
C LEU A 5 2.77 10.62 29.53
N GLY A 6 3.50 11.53 28.87
CA GLY A 6 4.76 11.21 28.17
C GLY A 6 6.02 11.77 28.85
N ARG A 7 5.94 12.34 30.06
CA ARG A 7 7.12 12.92 30.74
C ARG A 7 7.23 12.46 32.21
N SER A 8 8.29 11.67 32.46
CA SER A 8 8.94 11.35 33.74
C SER A 8 8.00 10.98 34.90
N LEU A 9 7.67 9.69 35.04
CA LEU A 9 7.15 9.12 36.28
C LEU A 9 8.32 8.86 37.24
N LEU A 10 8.39 9.59 38.36
CA LEU A 10 9.29 9.28 39.46
C LEU A 10 8.61 8.29 40.41
N ASN A 11 9.17 7.07 40.50
CA ASN A 11 8.68 5.99 41.34
C ASN A 11 9.40 5.98 42.70
N LYS A 12 8.66 6.09 43.80
CA LYS A 12 9.19 5.95 45.17
C LYS A 12 8.30 5.02 45.99
N LYS A 13 8.89 3.98 46.57
CA LYS A 13 8.22 3.04 47.49
C LYS A 13 8.20 3.64 48.89
N ILE A 14 7.03 3.74 49.52
CA ILE A 14 6.87 4.25 50.89
C ILE A 14 6.06 3.20 51.67
N GLY A 15 6.73 2.40 52.50
CA GLY A 15 6.10 1.27 53.18
C GLY A 15 5.54 0.24 52.20
N SER A 16 4.26 -0.11 52.34
CA SER A 16 3.52 -1.05 51.47
C SER A 16 2.84 -0.39 50.25
N VAL A 17 3.04 0.91 50.03
CA VAL A 17 2.32 1.71 49.02
C VAL A 17 3.29 2.30 48.00
N PHE A 18 2.87 2.37 46.75
CA PHE A 18 3.63 2.99 45.66
C PHE A 18 3.08 4.37 45.34
N LEU A 19 3.98 5.37 45.27
CA LEU A 19 3.65 6.74 44.90
C LEU A 19 4.01 7.00 43.44
N LEU A 20 3.01 7.36 42.64
CA LEU A 20 3.19 7.85 41.26
C LEU A 20 3.02 9.36 41.24
N THR A 21 3.95 10.05 40.58
CA THR A 21 3.92 11.51 40.41
C THR A 21 3.91 11.87 38.94
N SER A 22 2.90 12.63 38.49
CA SER A 22 2.90 13.31 37.20
C SER A 22 2.50 14.77 37.39
N GLY A 23 3.46 15.68 37.21
CA GLY A 23 3.27 17.10 37.55
C GLY A 23 2.82 17.29 39.01
N VAL A 24 1.67 17.96 39.21
CA VAL A 24 1.17 18.38 40.54
C VAL A 24 0.28 17.34 41.24
N LYS A 25 -0.03 16.19 40.61
CA LYS A 25 -0.90 15.15 41.18
C LYS A 25 -0.09 13.97 41.74
N LYS A 26 -0.39 13.61 43.00
CA LYS A 26 0.12 12.43 43.70
C LYS A 26 -0.96 11.36 43.78
N ILE A 27 -0.66 10.15 43.31
CA ILE A 27 -1.57 9.00 43.40
C ILE A 27 -0.88 7.91 44.23
N PHE A 28 -1.55 7.44 45.26
CA PHE A 28 -1.12 6.33 46.10
C PHE A 28 -1.84 5.05 45.66
N LEU A 29 -1.07 4.04 45.24
CA LEU A 29 -1.62 2.74 44.84
C LEU A 29 -1.12 1.65 45.79
N ASN A 30 -2.04 0.78 46.22
CA ASN A 30 -1.67 -0.48 46.87
C ASN A 30 -0.95 -1.42 45.87
N PRO A 31 -0.26 -2.48 46.33
CA PRO A 31 0.56 -3.33 45.45
C PRO A 31 -0.22 -3.94 44.29
N ASN A 32 -1.43 -4.44 44.53
CA ASN A 32 -2.26 -5.08 43.51
C ASN A 32 -2.73 -4.10 42.43
N ASN A 33 -3.12 -2.88 42.83
CA ASN A 33 -3.54 -1.84 41.90
C ASN A 33 -2.36 -1.25 41.14
N TYR A 34 -1.16 -1.22 41.74
CA TYR A 34 0.07 -0.79 41.08
C TYR A 34 0.46 -1.76 39.94
N VAL A 35 0.41 -3.08 40.17
CA VAL A 35 0.66 -4.09 39.13
C VAL A 35 -0.38 -4.02 38.01
N LYS A 36 -1.67 -3.87 38.33
CA LYS A 36 -2.72 -3.64 37.31
C LYS A 36 -2.53 -2.36 36.51
N PHE A 37 -1.99 -1.31 37.13
CA PHE A 37 -1.71 -0.04 36.47
C PHE A 37 -0.52 -0.17 35.52
N LEU A 38 0.59 -0.80 35.95
CA LEU A 38 1.76 -1.05 35.11
C LEU A 38 1.42 -1.92 33.90
N THR A 39 0.73 -3.04 34.10
CA THR A 39 0.30 -3.93 33.00
C THR A 39 -0.68 -3.25 32.02
N LYS A 40 -1.40 -2.22 32.45
CA LYS A 40 -2.24 -1.40 31.56
C LYS A 40 -1.41 -0.38 30.78
N ILE A 41 -0.38 0.20 31.41
CA ILE A 41 0.57 1.09 30.74
C ILE A 41 1.40 0.32 29.71
N GLU A 42 1.93 -0.86 30.06
CA GLU A 42 2.68 -1.72 29.15
C GLU A 42 1.83 -2.09 27.94
N ARG A 43 0.58 -2.55 28.14
CA ARG A 43 -0.35 -2.81 27.02
C ARG A 43 -0.66 -1.57 26.19
N ASN A 44 -0.81 -0.40 26.81
CA ASN A 44 -1.06 0.84 26.07
C ASN A 44 0.19 1.36 25.35
N LEU A 45 1.39 1.10 25.88
CA LEU A 45 2.66 1.40 25.24
C LEU A 45 2.91 0.42 24.08
N GLU A 46 2.67 -0.87 24.26
CA GLU A 46 2.67 -1.87 23.18
C GLU A 46 1.67 -1.49 22.09
N TYR A 47 0.45 -1.07 22.45
CA TYR A 47 -0.57 -0.59 21.50
C TYR A 47 -0.20 0.74 20.83
N SER A 48 0.46 1.66 21.55
CA SER A 48 0.96 2.93 21.02
C SER A 48 2.18 2.73 20.12
N THR A 49 2.98 1.69 20.35
CA THR A 49 4.15 1.33 19.53
C THR A 49 3.73 0.46 18.35
N SER A 50 2.62 -0.28 18.47
CA SER A 50 1.88 -0.92 17.38
C SER A 50 0.85 0.02 16.74
N CYS A 51 0.92 1.33 17.01
CA CYS A 51 0.24 2.33 16.20
C CYS A 51 0.90 2.27 14.82
N ASN A 52 0.40 1.34 14.01
CA ASN A 52 0.84 0.97 12.69
C ASN A 52 0.88 2.28 11.89
N MET A 53 2.09 2.80 11.62
CA MET A 53 2.21 3.90 10.67
C MET A 53 1.54 3.42 9.39
N SER A 54 0.46 4.11 8.97
CA SER A 54 -0.34 3.69 7.83
C SER A 54 0.59 3.50 6.63
N LYS A 55 0.60 2.30 6.06
CA LYS A 55 1.34 2.02 4.83
C LYS A 55 0.91 2.98 3.72
N THR A 56 1.81 3.24 2.79
CA THR A 56 1.62 4.22 1.71
C THR A 56 1.66 3.53 0.35
N ALA A 57 0.83 3.97 -0.58
CA ALA A 57 0.85 3.48 -1.95
C ALA A 57 0.73 4.64 -2.94
N LEU A 58 1.55 4.58 -4.00
CA LEU A 58 1.43 5.45 -5.16
C LEU A 58 0.69 4.69 -6.25
N VAL A 59 -0.44 5.21 -6.72
CA VAL A 59 -1.20 4.62 -7.84
C VAL A 59 -1.08 5.56 -9.03
N ILE A 60 -0.52 5.05 -10.13
CA ILE A 60 -0.28 5.86 -11.34
C ILE A 60 -1.56 5.96 -12.15
N LEU A 61 -1.96 7.17 -12.52
CA LEU A 61 -3.08 7.46 -13.39
C LEU A 61 -2.58 8.00 -14.73
N ALA A 62 -2.68 7.18 -15.78
CA ALA A 62 -2.19 7.52 -17.12
C ALA A 62 -3.36 7.67 -18.12
N PRO A 63 -3.24 8.54 -19.14
CA PRO A 63 -4.24 8.64 -20.20
C PRO A 63 -4.46 7.29 -20.89
N GLY A 64 -5.73 6.92 -21.10
CA GLY A 64 -6.09 5.60 -21.65
C GLY A 64 -5.82 4.43 -20.69
N GLY A 65 -5.57 4.70 -19.40
CA GLY A 65 -5.57 3.70 -18.35
C GLY A 65 -6.96 3.10 -18.13
N GLU A 66 -7.02 1.85 -17.67
CA GLU A 66 -8.28 1.15 -17.38
C GLU A 66 -8.86 1.63 -16.04
N GLU A 67 -10.00 2.32 -16.11
CA GLU A 67 -10.62 2.99 -14.98
C GLU A 67 -11.10 2.05 -13.87
N MET A 68 -11.57 0.83 -14.20
CA MET A 68 -12.02 -0.11 -13.18
C MET A 68 -10.81 -0.63 -12.40
N GLU A 69 -9.75 -1.06 -13.09
CA GLU A 69 -8.51 -1.51 -12.47
C GLU A 69 -7.90 -0.45 -11.56
N PHE A 70 -7.86 0.81 -12.03
CA PHE A 70 -7.38 1.95 -11.26
C PHE A 70 -8.24 2.20 -10.02
N VAL A 71 -9.56 2.40 -10.19
CA VAL A 71 -10.45 2.79 -9.09
C VAL A 71 -10.53 1.67 -8.06
N ILE A 72 -10.67 0.41 -8.50
CA ILE A 72 -10.75 -0.74 -7.59
C ILE A 72 -9.48 -0.86 -6.74
N ALA A 73 -8.29 -0.79 -7.36
CA ALA A 73 -7.04 -0.88 -6.61
C ALA A 73 -6.90 0.25 -5.57
N ALA A 74 -7.16 1.51 -5.98
CA ALA A 74 -7.07 2.66 -5.08
C ALA A 74 -8.10 2.60 -3.94
N ASP A 75 -9.36 2.24 -4.25
CA ASP A 75 -10.44 2.15 -3.27
C ASP A 75 -10.21 1.02 -2.25
N VAL A 76 -9.84 -0.18 -2.70
CA VAL A 76 -9.55 -1.33 -1.81
C VAL A 76 -8.39 -1.01 -0.86
N LEU A 77 -7.32 -0.39 -1.36
CA LEU A 77 -6.20 0.02 -0.53
C LEU A 77 -6.60 1.09 0.51
N ARG A 78 -7.39 2.09 0.11
CA ARG A 78 -7.92 3.10 1.05
C ARG A 78 -8.79 2.45 2.12
N ARG A 79 -9.67 1.49 1.77
CA ARG A 79 -10.47 0.71 2.74
C ARG A 79 -9.62 -0.10 3.71
N ALA A 80 -8.46 -0.59 3.26
CA ALA A 80 -7.50 -1.30 4.10
C ALA A 80 -6.71 -0.36 5.04
N GLY A 81 -6.91 0.96 4.97
CA GLY A 81 -6.19 1.94 5.77
C GLY A 81 -4.82 2.34 5.19
N VAL A 82 -4.54 1.98 3.93
CA VAL A 82 -3.35 2.42 3.21
C VAL A 82 -3.56 3.86 2.75
N LYS A 83 -2.57 4.73 3.00
CA LYS A 83 -2.52 6.10 2.49
C LYS A 83 -2.15 6.10 1.02
N VAL A 84 -3.17 6.10 0.16
CA VAL A 84 -3.03 6.12 -1.29
C VAL A 84 -2.86 7.54 -1.80
N THR A 85 -1.82 7.75 -2.61
CA THR A 85 -1.64 8.94 -3.47
C THR A 85 -1.90 8.55 -4.91
N VAL A 86 -2.86 9.19 -5.56
CA VAL A 86 -3.07 9.08 -7.00
C VAL A 86 -2.22 10.12 -7.71
N ALA A 87 -1.28 9.68 -8.55
CA ALA A 87 -0.42 10.57 -9.31
C ALA A 87 -0.75 10.50 -10.81
N GLY A 88 -1.12 11.65 -11.39
CA GLY A 88 -1.28 11.77 -12.83
C GLY A 88 0.07 11.70 -13.53
N LEU A 89 0.22 10.76 -14.47
CA LEU A 89 1.49 10.49 -15.16
C LEU A 89 2.01 11.71 -15.93
N LEU A 90 1.10 12.49 -16.53
CA LEU A 90 1.44 13.65 -17.37
C LEU A 90 1.18 15.00 -16.70
N GLY A 91 0.70 15.04 -15.45
CA GLY A 91 0.33 16.29 -14.79
C GLY A 91 -0.75 16.12 -13.70
N GLY A 92 -1.24 17.23 -13.18
CA GLY A 92 -2.28 17.27 -12.14
C GLY A 92 -3.71 17.44 -12.66
N ASP A 93 -3.89 17.54 -13.98
CA ASP A 93 -5.20 17.73 -14.59
C ASP A 93 -6.02 16.43 -14.67
N ALA A 94 -7.32 16.56 -14.97
CA ALA A 94 -8.19 15.41 -15.20
C ALA A 94 -7.65 14.50 -16.32
N VAL A 95 -7.54 13.21 -16.03
CA VAL A 95 -7.05 12.19 -16.96
C VAL A 95 -8.24 11.44 -17.55
N LYS A 96 -8.30 11.38 -18.88
CA LYS A 96 -9.28 10.59 -19.61
C LYS A 96 -8.84 9.12 -19.70
N CYS A 97 -9.61 8.23 -19.09
CA CYS A 97 -9.40 6.79 -19.07
C CYS A 97 -9.90 6.10 -20.35
N SER A 98 -9.77 4.78 -20.40
CA SER A 98 -9.95 3.97 -21.60
C SER A 98 -11.39 3.94 -22.13
N ARG A 99 -12.42 4.07 -21.28
CA ARG A 99 -13.84 4.15 -21.66
C ARG A 99 -14.39 5.55 -21.34
N ASP A 100 -13.57 6.55 -21.58
CA ASP A 100 -13.89 7.99 -21.50
C ASP A 100 -14.24 8.52 -20.09
N VAL A 101 -14.16 7.70 -19.04
CA VAL A 101 -14.25 8.17 -17.66
C VAL A 101 -13.10 9.14 -17.38
N CYS A 102 -13.40 10.30 -16.81
CA CYS A 102 -12.40 11.30 -16.48
C CYS A 102 -12.17 11.34 -14.96
N ILE A 103 -10.92 11.19 -14.53
CA ILE A 103 -10.53 11.11 -13.13
C ILE A 103 -9.51 12.20 -12.82
N VAL A 104 -9.72 12.95 -11.74
CA VAL A 104 -8.76 13.95 -11.26
C VAL A 104 -7.77 13.27 -10.32
N PRO A 105 -6.45 13.36 -10.57
CA PRO A 105 -5.46 12.81 -9.65
C PRO A 105 -5.34 13.65 -8.38
N ASP A 106 -4.76 13.09 -7.32
CA ASP A 106 -4.47 13.84 -6.10
C ASP A 106 -3.31 14.84 -6.32
N THR A 107 -2.36 14.48 -7.19
CA THR A 107 -1.18 15.28 -7.56
C THR A 107 -0.58 14.81 -8.90
N SER A 108 0.49 15.45 -9.38
CA SER A 108 1.27 14.99 -10.54
C SER A 108 2.38 14.00 -10.13
N LEU A 109 2.84 13.17 -11.07
CA LEU A 109 4.02 12.31 -10.86
C LEU A 109 5.27 13.12 -10.48
N ASP A 110 5.46 14.29 -11.10
CA ASP A 110 6.61 15.17 -10.83
C ASP A 110 6.72 15.59 -9.36
N ILE A 111 5.58 15.80 -8.70
CA ILE A 111 5.53 16.08 -7.27
C ILE A 111 5.62 14.78 -6.45
N ALA A 112 4.86 13.76 -6.84
CA ALA A 112 4.76 12.50 -6.09
C ALA A 112 6.11 11.76 -5.98
N LYS A 113 6.95 11.81 -7.02
CA LYS A 113 8.26 11.15 -7.05
C LYS A 113 9.22 11.62 -5.96
N GLY A 114 8.97 12.78 -5.33
CA GLY A 114 9.73 13.27 -4.18
C GLY A 114 9.48 12.53 -2.85
N SER A 115 8.53 11.58 -2.83
CA SER A 115 8.18 10.79 -1.63
C SER A 115 8.53 9.31 -1.79
N ILE A 116 8.72 8.62 -0.66
CA ILE A 116 8.91 7.17 -0.61
C ILE A 116 7.57 6.50 -0.33
N TYR A 117 7.28 5.42 -1.05
CA TYR A 117 6.05 4.65 -0.91
C TYR A 117 6.35 3.19 -0.62
N ASP A 118 5.52 2.55 0.22
CA ASP A 118 5.64 1.10 0.47
C ASP A 118 5.27 0.28 -0.78
N ALA A 119 4.40 0.80 -1.64
CA ALA A 119 4.03 0.21 -2.93
C ALA A 119 3.87 1.25 -4.05
N ILE A 120 4.24 0.88 -5.28
CA ILE A 120 3.83 1.55 -6.51
C ILE A 120 2.91 0.61 -7.29
N VAL A 121 1.75 1.11 -7.72
CA VAL A 121 0.71 0.34 -8.41
C VAL A 121 0.49 0.93 -9.80
N LEU A 122 0.54 0.06 -10.81
CA LEU A 122 0.38 0.36 -12.23
C LEU A 122 -0.91 -0.29 -12.77
N PRO A 123 -2.01 0.46 -12.89
CA PRO A 123 -3.22 0.01 -13.58
C PRO A 123 -2.96 -0.22 -15.07
N GLY A 124 -3.68 -1.14 -15.70
CA GLY A 124 -3.52 -1.46 -17.11
C GLY A 124 -4.26 -0.50 -18.04
N GLY A 125 -4.86 -1.07 -19.09
CA GLY A 125 -5.33 -0.34 -20.27
C GLY A 125 -4.18 -0.11 -21.25
N LEU A 126 -4.39 -0.43 -22.54
CA LEU A 126 -3.32 -0.40 -23.54
C LEU A 126 -2.69 0.99 -23.70
N GLY A 127 -3.51 2.05 -23.66
CA GLY A 127 -3.04 3.44 -23.73
C GLY A 127 -2.22 3.82 -22.49
N GLY A 128 -2.73 3.50 -21.30
CA GLY A 128 -2.05 3.78 -20.04
C GLY A 128 -0.74 3.00 -19.89
N ALA A 129 -0.75 1.71 -20.20
CA ALA A 129 0.44 0.86 -20.20
C ALA A 129 1.52 1.39 -21.14
N LYS A 130 1.15 1.75 -22.38
CA LYS A 130 2.08 2.37 -23.34
C LYS A 130 2.67 3.67 -22.79
N ALA A 131 1.83 4.57 -22.28
CA ALA A 131 2.29 5.84 -21.73
C ALA A 131 3.27 5.64 -20.56
N MET A 132 3.03 4.65 -19.70
CA MET A 132 3.93 4.28 -18.61
C MET A 132 5.25 3.67 -19.11
N SER A 133 5.21 2.78 -20.12
CA SER A 133 6.41 2.22 -20.77
C SER A 133 7.31 3.30 -21.38
N GLU A 134 6.72 4.37 -21.93
CA GLU A 134 7.46 5.47 -22.59
C GLU A 134 7.93 6.56 -21.61
N ASN A 135 7.50 6.52 -20.34
CA ASN A 135 7.82 7.55 -19.36
C ASN A 135 9.11 7.21 -18.58
N ALA A 136 10.19 7.93 -18.89
CA ALA A 136 11.50 7.72 -18.26
C ALA A 136 11.54 8.07 -16.76
N GLU A 137 10.77 9.06 -16.31
CA GLU A 137 10.73 9.43 -14.89
C GLU A 137 10.09 8.33 -14.04
N LEU A 138 8.99 7.75 -14.53
CA LEU A 138 8.37 6.59 -13.91
C LEU A 138 9.33 5.39 -13.91
N GLY A 139 10.05 5.15 -15.01
CA GLY A 139 11.06 4.11 -15.09
C GLY A 139 12.15 4.24 -14.02
N ALA A 140 12.67 5.45 -13.81
CA ALA A 140 13.65 5.73 -12.76
C ALA A 140 13.07 5.46 -11.36
N LEU A 141 11.85 5.94 -11.09
CA LEU A 141 11.16 5.73 -9.82
C LEU A 141 10.92 4.22 -9.54
N LEU A 142 10.55 3.45 -10.55
CA LEU A 142 10.37 2.00 -10.42
C LEU A 142 11.67 1.28 -10.11
N LYS A 143 12.79 1.68 -10.73
CA LYS A 143 14.12 1.13 -10.44
C LYS A 143 14.55 1.41 -9.00
N GLU A 144 14.30 2.63 -8.50
CA GLU A 144 14.55 2.97 -7.10
C GLU A 144 13.66 2.15 -6.14
N GLN A 145 12.40 1.93 -6.51
CA GLN A 145 11.46 1.12 -5.74
C GLN A 145 11.91 -0.34 -5.63
N GLU A 146 12.34 -0.93 -6.75
CA GLU A 146 12.86 -2.29 -6.82
C GLU A 146 14.18 -2.43 -6.05
N ALA A 147 15.13 -1.52 -6.25
CA ALA A 147 16.43 -1.55 -5.57
C ALA A 147 16.29 -1.49 -4.04
N ALA A 148 15.23 -0.85 -3.55
CA ALA A 148 14.91 -0.81 -2.12
C ALA A 148 14.09 -2.01 -1.62
N GLY A 149 13.79 -2.99 -2.47
CA GLY A 149 13.00 -4.18 -2.14
C GLY A 149 11.53 -3.88 -1.81
N ARG A 150 11.02 -2.72 -2.23
CA ARG A 150 9.62 -2.31 -1.99
C ARG A 150 8.71 -2.81 -3.11
N ILE A 151 7.40 -2.77 -2.85
CA ILE A 151 6.43 -3.41 -3.75
C ILE A 151 6.32 -2.62 -5.04
N VAL A 152 6.36 -3.36 -6.15
CA VAL A 152 5.90 -2.92 -7.47
C VAL A 152 4.76 -3.84 -7.88
N ALA A 153 3.63 -3.25 -8.25
CA ALA A 153 2.44 -4.00 -8.60
C ALA A 153 1.88 -3.55 -9.94
N ALA A 154 1.51 -4.48 -10.82
CA ALA A 154 1.02 -4.16 -12.17
C ALA A 154 -0.10 -5.11 -12.62
N ILE A 155 -1.15 -4.58 -13.23
CA ILE A 155 -2.29 -5.38 -13.68
C ILE A 155 -2.52 -5.23 -15.19
N CYS A 156 -3.05 -6.29 -15.81
CA CYS A 156 -3.53 -6.27 -17.18
C CYS A 156 -2.41 -6.02 -18.19
N ALA A 157 -2.42 -4.88 -18.87
CA ALA A 157 -1.37 -4.51 -19.82
C ALA A 157 -0.15 -3.87 -19.14
N ALA A 158 -0.28 -3.34 -17.92
CA ALA A 158 0.79 -2.62 -17.24
C ALA A 158 2.10 -3.41 -17.00
N PRO A 159 2.11 -4.77 -16.93
CA PRO A 159 3.36 -5.52 -16.92
C PRO A 159 4.29 -5.22 -18.12
N THR A 160 3.78 -4.69 -19.25
CA THR A 160 4.64 -4.22 -20.35
C THR A 160 5.47 -2.99 -19.99
N ALA A 161 5.07 -2.21 -18.99
CA ALA A 161 5.91 -1.14 -18.45
C ALA A 161 7.06 -1.70 -17.59
N LEU A 162 6.88 -2.86 -16.96
CA LEU A 162 7.94 -3.52 -16.20
C LEU A 162 9.05 -3.98 -17.13
N VAL A 163 8.71 -4.67 -18.23
CA VAL A 163 9.72 -5.10 -19.23
C VAL A 163 10.41 -3.90 -19.89
N ALA A 164 9.68 -2.82 -20.19
CA ALA A 164 10.25 -1.62 -20.79
C ALA A 164 11.28 -0.92 -19.89
N HIS A 165 11.16 -1.10 -18.57
CA HIS A 165 12.02 -0.47 -17.56
C HIS A 165 12.92 -1.47 -16.82
N ASP A 166 13.05 -2.72 -17.31
CA ASP A 166 13.86 -3.79 -16.71
C ASP A 166 13.51 -4.14 -15.24
N ILE A 167 12.23 -4.05 -14.87
CA ILE A 167 11.78 -4.25 -13.48
C ILE A 167 11.40 -5.70 -13.23
N GLY A 168 12.11 -6.38 -12.33
CA GLY A 168 11.77 -7.73 -11.89
C GLY A 168 12.12 -8.81 -12.91
N THR A 169 13.05 -8.56 -13.81
CA THR A 169 13.47 -9.52 -14.85
C THR A 169 13.77 -10.90 -14.25
N GLY A 170 13.23 -11.94 -14.88
CA GLY A 170 13.35 -13.34 -14.45
C GLY A 170 12.34 -13.79 -13.38
N LYS A 171 11.59 -12.88 -12.76
CA LYS A 171 10.53 -13.22 -11.79
C LYS A 171 9.31 -13.86 -12.46
N SER A 172 8.50 -14.53 -11.64
CA SER A 172 7.18 -15.01 -12.03
C SER A 172 6.18 -13.85 -12.12
N LEU A 173 5.41 -13.80 -13.21
CA LEU A 173 4.31 -12.83 -13.36
C LEU A 173 3.15 -13.38 -14.20
N THR A 174 2.04 -12.64 -14.20
CA THR A 174 0.94 -12.81 -15.16
C THR A 174 0.53 -11.46 -15.75
N SER A 175 -0.26 -11.47 -16.82
CA SER A 175 -0.77 -10.25 -17.46
C SER A 175 -2.10 -10.53 -18.16
N TYR A 176 -2.63 -9.49 -18.82
CA TYR A 176 -3.70 -9.68 -19.80
C TYR A 176 -3.19 -10.57 -20.94
N PRO A 177 -4.00 -11.53 -21.44
CA PRO A 177 -3.50 -12.53 -22.40
C PRO A 177 -2.89 -11.95 -23.68
N SER A 178 -3.40 -10.81 -24.16
CA SER A 178 -2.92 -10.23 -25.43
C SER A 178 -1.49 -9.68 -25.37
N VAL A 179 -0.95 -9.41 -24.19
CA VAL A 179 0.42 -8.89 -24.02
C VAL A 179 1.43 -9.95 -23.59
N LYS A 180 1.00 -11.21 -23.38
CA LYS A 180 1.86 -12.32 -22.94
C LYS A 180 3.17 -12.43 -23.73
N LYS A 181 3.08 -12.40 -25.07
CA LYS A 181 4.24 -12.54 -25.97
C LYS A 181 5.32 -11.49 -25.77
N GLN A 182 4.98 -10.33 -25.20
CA GLN A 182 5.93 -9.25 -24.92
C GLN A 182 6.70 -9.49 -23.61
N LEU A 183 6.29 -10.47 -22.82
CA LEU A 183 6.77 -10.70 -21.46
C LEU A 183 7.48 -12.06 -21.32
N GLU A 184 7.09 -13.06 -22.12
CA GLU A 184 7.56 -14.44 -21.95
C GLU A 184 9.07 -14.64 -22.17
N ASP A 185 9.73 -13.73 -22.89
CA ASP A 185 11.20 -13.77 -23.06
C ASP A 185 11.97 -13.25 -21.83
N ALA A 186 11.35 -12.37 -21.04
CA ALA A 186 12.01 -11.70 -19.90
C ALA A 186 11.56 -12.25 -18.53
N TYR A 187 10.45 -12.97 -18.46
CA TYR A 187 9.82 -13.41 -17.21
C TYR A 187 9.30 -14.84 -17.26
N GLN A 188 9.15 -15.44 -16.08
CA GLN A 188 8.46 -16.74 -15.93
C GLN A 188 6.95 -16.51 -15.97
N TYR A 189 6.33 -16.70 -17.14
CA TYR A 189 4.91 -16.38 -17.31
C TYR A 189 3.98 -17.44 -16.69
N VAL A 190 2.99 -17.00 -15.92
CA VAL A 190 1.98 -17.85 -15.25
C VAL A 190 0.61 -17.66 -15.89
N ASP A 191 0.06 -18.74 -16.46
CA ASP A 191 -1.16 -18.72 -17.28
C ASP A 191 -2.46 -18.97 -16.50
N ASP A 192 -2.41 -19.59 -15.32
CA ASP A 192 -3.57 -20.16 -14.64
C ASP A 192 -3.90 -19.48 -13.29
N GLN A 193 -3.19 -18.41 -12.93
CA GLN A 193 -3.42 -17.65 -11.70
C GLN A 193 -3.99 -16.26 -11.99
N LYS A 194 -4.98 -15.85 -11.20
CA LYS A 194 -5.55 -14.50 -11.27
C LYS A 194 -4.58 -13.41 -10.80
N VAL A 195 -3.80 -13.73 -9.78
CA VAL A 195 -2.81 -12.85 -9.15
C VAL A 195 -1.56 -13.68 -8.90
N VAL A 196 -0.40 -13.15 -9.25
CA VAL A 196 0.91 -13.78 -9.04
C VAL A 196 1.74 -12.86 -8.17
N GLN A 197 2.36 -13.41 -7.13
CA GLN A 197 3.34 -12.70 -6.31
C GLN A 197 4.67 -13.45 -6.34
N ASP A 198 5.74 -12.75 -6.71
CA ASP A 198 7.12 -13.21 -6.62
C ASP A 198 7.96 -12.18 -5.87
N GLY A 199 8.14 -12.40 -4.56
CA GLY A 199 8.79 -11.46 -3.67
C GLY A 199 8.01 -10.14 -3.58
N ASN A 200 8.65 -9.05 -4.02
CA ASN A 200 8.10 -7.69 -4.05
C ASN A 200 7.35 -7.36 -5.35
N LEU A 201 7.28 -8.26 -6.33
CA LEU A 201 6.53 -8.08 -7.56
C LEU A 201 5.15 -8.74 -7.43
N ILE A 202 4.07 -7.99 -7.68
CA ILE A 202 2.70 -8.50 -7.65
C ILE A 202 2.02 -8.16 -8.98
N THR A 203 1.51 -9.16 -9.69
CA THR A 203 0.85 -8.94 -10.99
C THR A 203 -0.50 -9.60 -11.09
N SER A 204 -1.35 -9.10 -11.98
CA SER A 204 -2.70 -9.63 -12.20
C SER A 204 -3.18 -9.43 -13.65
N ARG A 205 -4.30 -10.04 -14.02
CA ARG A 205 -4.65 -10.29 -15.43
C ARG A 205 -5.54 -9.26 -16.09
N GLY A 206 -6.48 -8.62 -15.41
CA GLY A 206 -7.44 -7.73 -16.08
C GLY A 206 -8.53 -7.20 -15.16
N PRO A 207 -9.55 -6.52 -15.69
CA PRO A 207 -10.59 -5.92 -14.86
C PRO A 207 -11.32 -6.95 -13.99
N GLY A 208 -11.56 -8.15 -14.52
CA GLY A 208 -12.20 -9.25 -13.79
C GLY A 208 -11.38 -9.83 -12.63
N THR A 209 -10.10 -9.46 -12.49
CA THR A 209 -9.23 -9.86 -11.38
C THR A 209 -8.78 -8.67 -10.53
N ALA A 210 -9.31 -7.46 -10.77
CA ALA A 210 -8.88 -6.25 -10.09
C ALA A 210 -9.18 -6.26 -8.58
N PHE A 211 -10.29 -6.86 -8.15
CA PHE A 211 -10.58 -7.02 -6.72
C PHE A 211 -9.63 -8.02 -6.06
N ASP A 212 -9.36 -9.17 -6.69
CA ASP A 212 -8.38 -10.14 -6.20
C ASP A 212 -6.99 -9.47 -6.06
N PHE A 213 -6.60 -8.65 -7.04
CA PHE A 213 -5.36 -7.88 -7.04
C PHE A 213 -5.31 -6.85 -5.90
N GLY A 214 -6.34 -6.00 -5.76
CA GLY A 214 -6.42 -5.01 -4.70
C GLY A 214 -6.40 -5.64 -3.31
N LEU A 215 -7.12 -6.76 -3.12
CA LEU A 215 -7.13 -7.49 -1.85
C LEU A 215 -5.77 -8.15 -1.55
N LYS A 216 -5.06 -8.64 -2.57
CA LYS A 216 -3.71 -9.15 -2.37
C LYS A 216 -2.74 -8.05 -1.93
N LEU A 217 -2.84 -6.85 -2.50
CA LEU A 217 -2.05 -5.70 -2.04
C LEU A 217 -2.42 -5.29 -0.62
N ALA A 218 -3.71 -5.27 -0.29
CA ALA A 218 -4.18 -5.01 1.07
C ALA A 218 -3.66 -6.05 2.07
N GLU A 219 -3.61 -7.33 1.70
CA GLU A 219 -3.03 -8.40 2.53
C GLU A 219 -1.55 -8.14 2.81
N VAL A 220 -0.77 -7.82 1.77
CA VAL A 220 0.67 -7.62 1.90
C VAL A 220 1.00 -6.34 2.70
N LEU A 221 0.20 -5.28 2.55
CA LEU A 221 0.46 -3.98 3.20
C LEU A 221 -0.17 -3.87 4.59
N ALA A 222 -1.40 -4.35 4.77
CA ALA A 222 -2.19 -4.14 5.98
C ALA A 222 -2.47 -5.45 6.76
N GLY A 223 -2.06 -6.60 6.23
CA GLY A 223 -2.24 -7.91 6.86
C GLY A 223 -3.50 -8.65 6.40
N ALA A 224 -3.45 -9.98 6.51
CA ALA A 224 -4.51 -10.87 6.02
C ALA A 224 -5.87 -10.65 6.69
N ASP A 225 -5.90 -10.36 7.99
CA ASP A 225 -7.16 -10.11 8.70
C ASP A 225 -7.84 -8.83 8.20
N LYS A 226 -7.06 -7.79 7.90
CA LYS A 226 -7.58 -6.54 7.34
C LYS A 226 -8.10 -6.74 5.92
N ALA A 227 -7.38 -7.50 5.09
CA ALA A 227 -7.84 -7.85 3.75
C ALA A 227 -9.17 -8.62 3.77
N LYS A 228 -9.34 -9.59 4.69
CA LYS A 228 -10.60 -10.31 4.89
C LYS A 228 -11.74 -9.40 5.35
N GLU A 229 -11.47 -8.49 6.28
CA GLU A 229 -12.42 -7.48 6.75
C GLU A 229 -12.93 -6.62 5.57
N VAL A 230 -12.00 -6.12 4.75
CA VAL A 230 -12.31 -5.33 3.54
C VAL A 230 -13.11 -6.15 2.53
N ALA A 231 -12.69 -7.38 2.23
CA ALA A 231 -13.39 -8.27 1.30
C ALA A 231 -14.83 -8.53 1.74
N LYS A 232 -15.05 -8.83 3.03
CA LYS A 232 -16.40 -9.00 3.60
C LYS A 232 -17.23 -7.73 3.48
N GLY A 233 -16.65 -6.57 3.80
CA GLY A 233 -17.31 -5.27 3.68
C GLY A 233 -17.68 -4.89 2.23
N MET A 234 -17.03 -5.50 1.25
CA MET A 234 -17.27 -5.33 -0.18
C MET A 234 -18.07 -6.48 -0.80
N LEU A 235 -18.54 -7.44 0.00
CA LEU A 235 -19.33 -8.60 -0.43
C LEU A 235 -18.59 -9.55 -1.40
N LEU A 236 -17.28 -9.70 -1.21
CA LEU A 236 -16.41 -10.57 -2.02
C LEU A 236 -16.05 -11.89 -1.31
N ALA A 237 -16.45 -12.06 -0.05
CA ALA A 237 -16.08 -13.18 0.83
C ALA A 237 -17.26 -13.67 1.66
#